data_AF-A0A7J2KEB6-F1
#
_entry.id   AF-A0A7J2KEB6-F1
#
_cell.length_a   1.000
_cell.length_b   1.000
_cell.length_c   1.000
_cell.angle_alpha   90.00
_cell.angle_beta   90.00
_cell.angle_gamma   90.00
#
_symmetry.space_group_name_H-M   'P 1'
#
loop_
_entity.id
_entity.type
_entity.pdbx_description
1 polymer ?
#
loop_
_entity_poly.entity_id
_entity_poly.type
_entity_poly.pdbx_seq_one_letter_code
_entity_poly.pdbx_strand_id
1 'polypeptide(L)'
;MLKFKKKLIFVAFYFLINVYIFFHQAFIKTFNEREICNIIIAIFSTFLFGTLFQKIKYALLSSIGVLFITIFFTIYIVRYPIDIFISSLSADIATLYISKNIFTFMFFIYIPLSIVFLFIGLYFSQYFGE
;
A
#
# COMPACT_ATOMS: atom_id res chain seq x y z
N MET A 1 25.67 5.71 7.28
CA MET A 1 24.56 6.68 7.42
C MET A 1 23.76 6.91 6.12
N LEU A 2 24.41 7.07 4.95
CA LEU A 2 23.73 7.35 3.68
C LEU A 2 22.78 6.22 3.20
N LYS A 3 23.19 4.95 3.32
CA LYS A 3 22.38 3.77 2.94
C LYS A 3 21.08 3.68 3.77
N PHE A 4 21.12 4.00 5.06
CA PHE A 4 19.95 4.00 5.94
C PHE A 4 18.95 5.09 5.56
N LYS A 5 19.42 6.32 5.30
CA LYS A 5 18.56 7.43 4.85
C LYS A 5 17.84 7.09 3.54
N LYS A 6 18.55 6.54 2.55
CA LYS A 6 17.94 6.09 1.28
C LYS A 6 16.85 5.05 1.52
N LYS A 7 17.14 4.03 2.33
CA LYS A 7 16.16 2.97 2.65
C LYS A 7 14.89 3.54 3.29
N LEU A 8 15.03 4.47 4.24
CA LEU A 8 13.90 5.12 4.88
C LEU A 8 13.05 5.94 3.89
N ILE A 9 13.68 6.65 2.96
CA ILE A 9 12.97 7.41 1.91
C ILE A 9 12.13 6.47 1.04
N PHE A 10 12.69 5.35 0.56
CA PHE A 10 11.94 4.41 -0.27
C PHE A 10 10.81 3.71 0.50
N VAL A 11 11.02 3.39 1.78
CA VAL A 11 9.96 2.84 2.65
C VAL A 11 8.84 3.87 2.84
N ALA A 12 9.17 5.13 3.10
CA ALA A 12 8.18 6.20 3.23
C ALA A 12 7.43 6.45 1.91
N PHE A 13 8.13 6.40 0.78
CA PHE A 13 7.53 6.52 -0.55
C PHE A 13 6.55 5.37 -0.83
N TYR A 14 6.98 4.13 -0.57
CA TYR A 14 6.12 2.95 -0.67
C TYR A 14 4.89 3.08 0.24
N PHE A 15 5.07 3.50 1.50
CA PHE A 15 3.97 3.73 2.42
C PHE A 15 2.97 4.78 1.88
N LEU A 16 3.45 5.97 1.51
CA LEU A 16 2.60 7.07 1.05
C LEU A 16 1.85 6.74 -0.25
N ILE A 17 2.50 6.05 -1.20
CA ILE A 17 1.83 5.57 -2.42
C ILE A 17 0.68 4.64 -2.06
N ASN A 18 0.91 3.69 -1.16
CA ASN A 18 -0.15 2.76 -0.78
C ASN A 18 -1.29 3.44 -0.02
N VAL A 19 -0.98 4.45 0.81
CA VAL A 19 -2.01 5.24 1.48
C VAL A 19 -2.88 5.95 0.46
N TYR A 20 -2.26 6.60 -0.53
CA TYR A 20 -2.97 7.28 -1.62
C TYR A 20 -3.85 6.32 -2.43
N ILE A 21 -3.32 5.15 -2.80
CA ILE A 21 -4.05 4.18 -3.63
C ILE A 21 -5.22 3.57 -2.86
N PHE A 22 -5.00 3.16 -1.60
CA PHE A 22 -6.08 2.61 -0.77
C PHE A 22 -7.12 3.68 -0.42
N PHE A 23 -6.71 4.94 -0.25
CA PHE A 23 -7.64 6.05 -0.08
C PHE A 23 -8.51 6.24 -1.32
N HIS A 24 -7.95 6.20 -2.53
CA HIS A 24 -8.75 6.25 -3.74
C HIS A 24 -9.71 5.06 -3.84
N GLN A 25 -9.23 3.85 -3.53
CA GLN A 25 -10.02 2.63 -3.59
C GLN A 25 -11.16 2.59 -2.57
N ALA A 26 -11.01 3.27 -1.43
CA ALA A 26 -12.04 3.40 -0.40
C ALA A 26 -13.37 3.92 -0.98
N PHE A 27 -13.31 4.84 -1.95
CA PHE A 27 -14.48 5.54 -2.50
C PHE A 27 -14.89 5.08 -3.89
N ILE A 28 -14.20 4.09 -4.45
CA ILE A 28 -14.45 3.63 -5.82
C ILE A 28 -15.76 2.85 -5.91
N LYS A 29 -16.54 3.18 -6.94
CA LYS A 29 -17.79 2.48 -7.30
C LYS A 29 -17.64 1.64 -8.57
N THR A 30 -16.72 2.01 -9.47
CA THR A 30 -16.54 1.38 -10.79
C THR A 30 -15.08 1.49 -11.22
N PHE A 31 -14.52 0.40 -11.76
CA PHE A 31 -13.14 0.38 -12.26
C PHE A 31 -12.97 1.19 -13.54
N ASN A 32 -12.18 2.27 -13.46
CA ASN A 32 -11.86 3.14 -14.60
C ASN A 32 -10.36 3.10 -14.96
N GLU A 33 -9.98 3.69 -16.10
CA GLU A 33 -8.59 3.76 -16.57
C GLU A 33 -7.61 4.33 -15.55
N ARG A 34 -8.03 5.34 -14.78
CA ARG A 34 -7.21 5.94 -13.70
C ARG A 34 -6.82 4.91 -12.63
N GLU A 35 -7.67 3.92 -12.37
CA GLU A 35 -7.39 2.88 -11.38
C GLU A 35 -6.33 1.91 -11.87
N ILE A 36 -6.35 1.59 -13.16
CA ILE A 36 -5.31 0.79 -13.80
C ILE A 36 -3.96 1.50 -13.64
N CYS A 37 -3.89 2.81 -13.89
CA CYS A 37 -2.68 3.60 -13.65
C CYS A 37 -2.24 3.56 -12.17
N ASN A 38 -3.17 3.72 -11.24
CA ASN A 38 -2.88 3.64 -9.81
C ASN A 38 -2.31 2.26 -9.44
N ILE A 39 -2.91 1.17 -9.91
CA ILE A 39 -2.44 -0.20 -9.69
C ILE A 39 -1.01 -0.38 -10.22
N ILE A 40 -0.72 0.11 -11.44
CA ILE A 40 0.62 0.02 -12.04
C ILE A 40 1.64 0.75 -11.16
N ILE A 41 1.32 1.96 -10.70
CA ILE A 41 2.20 2.75 -9.81
C ILE A 41 2.43 2.01 -8.49
N ALA A 42 1.37 1.44 -7.91
CA ALA A 42 1.45 0.60 -6.71
C ALA A 42 2.43 -0.54 -6.88
N ILE A 43 2.24 -1.33 -7.92
CA ILE A 43 3.03 -2.53 -8.20
C ILE A 43 4.48 -2.18 -8.48
N PHE A 44 4.73 -1.11 -9.24
CA PHE A 44 6.08 -0.61 -9.48
C PHE A 44 6.76 -0.14 -8.19
N SER A 45 6.02 0.53 -7.30
CA SER A 45 6.53 0.88 -5.97
C SER A 45 6.87 -0.35 -5.13
N THR A 46 6.10 -1.43 -5.24
CA THR A 46 6.38 -2.71 -4.57
C THR A 46 7.65 -3.36 -5.11
N PHE A 47 7.88 -3.30 -6.43
CA PHE A 47 9.13 -3.75 -7.03
C PHE A 47 10.33 -2.97 -6.47
N LEU A 48 10.27 -1.64 -6.48
CA LEU A 48 11.34 -0.80 -5.91
C LEU A 48 11.57 -1.11 -4.42
N PHE A 49 10.50 -1.34 -3.67
CA PHE A 49 10.60 -1.74 -2.26
C PHE A 49 11.32 -3.08 -2.10
N GLY A 50 11.02 -4.05 -2.97
CA GLY A 50 11.70 -5.35 -3.00
C GLY A 50 13.21 -5.24 -3.20
N THR A 51 13.67 -4.27 -4.01
CA THR A 51 15.11 -4.06 -4.26
C THR A 51 15.91 -3.61 -3.02
N LEU A 52 15.25 -3.24 -1.91
CA LEU A 52 15.90 -2.80 -0.67
C LEU A 52 16.37 -3.94 0.24
N PHE A 53 16.11 -5.19 -0.16
CA PHE A 53 16.29 -6.37 0.68
C PHE A 53 17.04 -7.48 -0.06
N GLN A 54 18.04 -8.05 0.59
CA GLN A 54 18.77 -9.23 0.07
C GLN A 54 18.15 -10.56 0.51
N LYS A 55 17.29 -10.57 1.54
CA LYS A 55 16.69 -11.80 2.09
C LYS A 55 15.16 -11.73 2.03
N ILE A 56 14.56 -12.79 1.47
CA ILE A 56 13.11 -12.93 1.26
C ILE A 56 12.32 -12.74 2.55
N LYS A 57 12.75 -13.37 3.64
CA LYS A 57 12.10 -13.25 4.95
C LYS A 57 11.89 -11.80 5.37
N TYR A 58 12.91 -10.95 5.21
CA TYR A 58 12.82 -9.55 5.62
C TYR A 58 11.99 -8.70 4.65
N ALA A 59 12.04 -8.99 3.35
CA ALA A 59 11.23 -8.30 2.36
C ALA A 59 9.73 -8.53 2.59
N LEU A 60 9.32 -9.80 2.78
CA LEU A 60 7.93 -10.17 3.06
C LEU A 60 7.45 -9.60 4.40
N LEU A 61 8.23 -9.74 5.47
CA LEU A 61 7.82 -9.23 6.77
C LEU A 61 7.66 -7.71 6.74
N SER A 62 8.57 -7.01 6.06
CA SER A 62 8.52 -5.55 5.95
C SER A 62 7.37 -5.09 5.05
N SER A 63 7.08 -5.77 3.94
CA SER A 63 5.97 -5.41 3.06
C SER A 63 4.63 -5.61 3.76
N ILE A 64 4.43 -6.73 4.45
CA ILE A 64 3.23 -6.99 5.25
C ILE A 64 3.08 -5.95 6.36
N GLY A 65 4.17 -5.66 7.08
CA GLY A 65 4.16 -4.65 8.15
C GLY A 65 3.76 -3.26 7.65
N VAL A 66 4.34 -2.81 6.52
CA VAL A 66 3.97 -1.52 5.92
C VAL A 66 2.52 -1.54 5.45
N LEU A 67 2.08 -2.60 4.76
CA LEU A 67 0.69 -2.71 4.30
C LEU A 67 -0.32 -2.66 5.44
N PHE A 68 -0.02 -3.34 6.55
CA PHE A 68 -0.87 -3.29 7.74
C PHE A 68 -1.02 -1.85 8.24
N ILE A 69 0.10 -1.15 8.45
CA ILE A 69 0.09 0.26 8.90
C ILE A 69 -0.67 1.15 7.91
N THR A 70 -0.46 0.95 6.60
CA THR A 70 -1.16 1.68 5.55
C THR A 70 -2.68 1.55 5.70
N ILE A 71 -3.20 0.34 5.89
CA ILE A 71 -4.65 0.11 6.00
C ILE A 71 -5.23 0.86 7.20
N PHE A 72 -4.61 0.74 8.37
CA PHE A 72 -5.07 1.46 9.57
C PHE A 72 -5.05 2.97 9.34
N PHE A 73 -3.98 3.48 8.74
CA PHE A 73 -3.83 4.90 8.50
C PHE A 73 -4.83 5.42 7.47
N THR A 74 -5.08 4.68 6.38
CA THR A 74 -6.09 5.03 5.38
C THR A 74 -7.49 5.06 6.01
N ILE A 75 -7.86 4.03 6.78
CA ILE A 75 -9.16 3.99 7.46
C ILE A 75 -9.28 5.19 8.42
N TYR A 76 -8.24 5.47 9.19
CA TYR A 76 -8.21 6.59 10.13
C TYR A 76 -8.37 7.94 9.43
N ILE A 77 -7.63 8.19 8.34
CA ILE A 77 -7.71 9.43 7.55
C ILE A 77 -9.12 9.65 7.00
N VAL A 78 -9.82 8.58 6.60
CA VAL A 78 -11.19 8.72 6.10
C VAL A 78 -12.18 8.93 7.22
N ARG A 79 -12.05 8.19 8.33
CA ARG A 79 -12.99 8.26 9.47
C ARG A 79 -12.95 9.62 10.16
N TYR A 80 -11.75 10.13 10.43
CA TYR A 80 -11.52 11.33 11.23
C TYR A 80 -12.31 12.57 10.78
N PRO A 81 -12.29 12.98 9.49
CA PRO A 81 -13.08 14.13 9.04
C PRO A 81 -14.59 13.89 9.14
N ILE A 82 -15.08 12.66 8.91
CA ILE A 82 -16.52 12.36 8.99
C ILE A 82 -17.02 12.48 10.43
N ASP A 83 -16.21 12.01 11.38
CA ASP A 83 -16.51 12.07 12.82
C ASP A 83 -16.61 13.54 13.30
N ILE A 84 -15.69 14.39 12.84
CA ILE A 84 -15.65 15.81 13.21
C ILE A 84 -16.75 16.64 12.56
N PHE A 85 -17.00 16.43 11.26
CA PHE A 85 -17.87 17.31 10.48
C PHE A 85 -19.31 16.83 10.35
N ILE A 86 -19.61 15.54 10.61
CA ILE A 86 -20.94 14.95 10.40
C ILE A 86 -21.46 14.32 11.70
N SER A 87 -20.99 13.11 12.04
CA SER A 87 -21.33 12.41 13.28
C SER A 87 -20.51 11.12 13.42
N SER A 88 -20.39 10.63 14.64
CA SER A 88 -19.75 9.34 14.93
C SER A 88 -20.45 8.15 14.28
N LEU A 89 -21.79 8.13 14.28
CA LEU A 89 -22.58 7.07 13.63
C LEU A 89 -22.31 7.01 12.12
N SER A 90 -22.26 8.17 11.46
CA SER A 90 -21.92 8.25 10.03
C SER A 90 -20.48 7.80 9.78
N ALA A 91 -19.55 8.15 10.67
CA ALA A 91 -18.16 7.74 10.58
C ALA A 91 -17.98 6.22 10.67
N ASP A 92 -18.71 5.56 11.55
CA ASP A 92 -18.64 4.10 11.72
C ASP A 92 -19.25 3.35 10.53
N ILE A 93 -20.39 3.82 10.01
CA ILE A 93 -21.01 3.25 8.79
C ILE A 93 -20.08 3.41 7.58
N ALA A 94 -19.51 4.61 7.39
CA ALA A 94 -18.55 4.85 6.32
C ALA A 94 -17.32 3.95 6.47
N THR A 95 -16.80 3.82 7.69
CA THR A 95 -15.63 2.96 7.99
C THR A 95 -15.88 1.52 7.59
N LEU A 96 -17.06 0.95 7.87
CA LEU A 96 -17.41 -0.41 7.46
C LEU A 96 -17.42 -0.57 5.93
N TYR A 97 -18.08 0.36 5.22
CA TYR A 97 -18.16 0.34 3.76
C TYR A 97 -16.78 0.47 3.12
N ILE A 98 -15.95 1.39 3.61
CA ILE A 98 -14.59 1.64 3.12
C ILE A 98 -13.68 0.46 3.39
N SER A 99 -13.74 -0.10 4.60
CA SER A 99 -12.94 -1.27 4.96
C SER A 99 -13.25 -2.42 4.01
N LYS A 100 -14.53 -2.67 3.71
CA LYS A 100 -14.94 -3.69 2.74
C LYS A 100 -14.28 -3.45 1.37
N ASN A 101 -14.32 -2.22 0.85
CA ASN A 101 -13.73 -1.90 -0.45
C ASN A 101 -12.21 -2.09 -0.48
N ILE A 102 -11.52 -1.58 0.54
CA ILE A 102 -10.06 -1.72 0.69
C ILE A 102 -9.67 -3.19 0.77
N PHE A 103 -10.32 -3.98 1.63
CA PHE A 103 -10.01 -5.40 1.78
C PHE A 103 -10.29 -6.19 0.49
N THR A 104 -11.40 -5.90 -0.19
CA THR A 104 -11.72 -6.57 -1.47
C THR A 104 -10.62 -6.32 -2.49
N PHE A 105 -10.26 -5.05 -2.72
CA PHE A 105 -9.17 -4.70 -3.62
C PHE A 105 -7.83 -5.32 -3.19
N MET A 106 -7.53 -5.28 -1.90
CA MET A 106 -6.29 -5.78 -1.34
C MET A 106 -6.12 -7.28 -1.62
N PHE A 107 -7.12 -8.09 -1.30
CA PHE A 107 -7.02 -9.55 -1.42
C PHE A 107 -7.10 -10.02 -2.88
N PHE A 108 -7.95 -9.42 -3.70
CA PHE A 108 -8.19 -9.93 -5.05
C PHE A 108 -7.25 -9.36 -6.10
N ILE A 109 -6.69 -8.17 -5.89
CA ILE A 109 -5.89 -7.47 -6.92
C ILE A 109 -4.51 -7.14 -6.38
N TYR A 110 -4.44 -6.37 -5.30
CA TYR A 110 -3.19 -5.76 -4.88
C TYR A 110 -2.17 -6.76 -4.33
N ILE A 111 -2.56 -7.65 -3.40
CA ILE A 111 -1.64 -8.64 -2.80
C ILE A 111 -1.08 -9.59 -3.85
N PRO A 112 -1.88 -10.27 -4.71
CA PRO A 112 -1.34 -11.20 -5.69
C PRO A 112 -0.29 -10.55 -6.60
N LEU A 113 -0.58 -9.36 -7.11
CA LEU A 113 0.33 -8.62 -7.99
C LEU A 113 1.57 -8.11 -7.22
N SER A 114 1.36 -7.60 -6.02
CA SER A 114 2.45 -7.11 -5.17
C SER A 114 3.42 -8.21 -4.77
N ILE A 115 2.95 -9.43 -4.48
CA ILE A 115 3.81 -10.57 -4.18
C ILE A 115 4.75 -10.86 -5.37
N VAL A 116 4.19 -10.95 -6.58
CA VAL A 116 4.98 -11.21 -7.79
C VAL A 116 6.06 -10.15 -7.98
N PHE A 117 5.69 -8.87 -7.93
CA PHE A 117 6.65 -7.79 -8.15
C PHE A 117 7.65 -7.60 -7.00
N LEU A 118 7.26 -7.91 -5.77
CA LEU A 118 8.19 -7.94 -4.63
C LEU A 118 9.29 -8.98 -4.87
N PHE A 119 8.93 -10.18 -5.34
CA PHE A 119 9.91 -11.20 -5.68
C PHE A 119 10.81 -10.77 -6.84
N ILE A 120 10.25 -10.20 -7.90
CA ILE A 120 11.03 -9.67 -9.04
C ILE A 120 12.04 -8.62 -8.55
N GLY A 121 11.62 -7.69 -7.69
CA GLY A 121 12.51 -6.67 -7.12
C GLY A 121 13.61 -7.25 -6.24
N LEU A 122 13.27 -8.27 -5.45
CA LEU A 122 14.24 -8.97 -4.62
C LEU A 122 15.28 -9.73 -5.45
N TYR A 123 14.85 -10.44 -6.48
CA TYR A 123 15.75 -11.09 -7.43
C TYR A 123 16.70 -10.07 -8.07
N PHE A 124 16.17 -8.93 -8.51
CA PHE A 124 16.99 -7.86 -9.09
C PHE A 124 18.06 -7.37 -8.12
N SER A 125 17.71 -7.19 -6.83
CA SER A 125 18.70 -6.81 -5.81
C SER A 125 19.77 -7.88 -5.57
N GLN A 126 19.44 -9.16 -5.67
CA GLN A 126 20.41 -10.24 -5.45
C GLN A 126 21.39 -10.40 -6.61
N TYR A 127 20.94 -10.16 -7.85
CA TYR A 127 21.76 -10.33 -9.05
C TYR A 127 22.53 -9.07 -9.46
N PHE A 128 21.97 -7.88 -9.23
CA PHE A 128 22.58 -6.61 -9.67
C PHE A 128 22.97 -5.67 -8.52
N GLY A 129 22.56 -5.99 -7.29
CA GLY A 129 22.83 -5.15 -6.11
C GLY A 129 24.12 -5.55 -5.41
N GLU A 130 25.25 -5.11 -5.96
CA GLU A 130 26.53 -4.96 -5.23
C GLU A 130 26.47 -3.77 -4.24
#